data_AF-A0A1Y2S5P5-F1
#
_entry.id   AF-A0A1Y2S5P5-F1
#
_cell.length_a   1.000
_cell.length_b   1.000
_cell.length_c   1.000
_cell.angle_alpha   90.00
_cell.angle_beta   90.00
_cell.angle_gamma   90.00
#
_symmetry.space_group_name_H-M   'P 1'
#
loop_
_entity.id
_entity.type
_entity.pdbx_description
1 polymer ?
#
loop_
_entity_poly.entity_id
_entity_poly.type
_entity_poly.pdbx_seq_one_letter_code
_entity_poly.pdbx_strand_id
1 'polypeptide(L)'
;MKIRDNNFSLKMIGMTNVVFNVTDHYITSGQGWEGVTVSDDSEGCTFLVRAGRKGSSDTADWFNNKIAGGNAIACDTFATLPSKLNFAFIGDLSFEHGGNKYSGTDIVIAQGHNARSRNNWWLGGKHMSKIADLPLDIYELQGQKFNESGGGFVEAIVTFGVKTGCVSNMSVGILGI
;
A
#
# COMPACT_ATOMS: atom_id res chain seq x y z
N MET A 1 6.99 -12.24 22.72
CA MET A 1 7.54 -11.27 21.74
C MET A 1 6.89 -9.90 21.96
N LYS A 2 7.59 -8.78 21.69
CA LYS A 2 7.00 -7.42 21.70
C LYS A 2 6.23 -7.10 20.41
N ILE A 3 4.90 -7.08 20.50
CA ILE A 3 4.00 -6.45 19.51
C ILE A 3 4.23 -4.93 19.54
N ARG A 4 4.06 -4.29 18.39
CA ARG A 4 4.15 -2.84 18.22
C ARG A 4 3.02 -2.34 17.34
N ASP A 5 2.65 -1.09 17.56
CA ASP A 5 1.74 -0.36 16.68
C ASP A 5 2.53 0.22 15.50
N ASN A 6 2.04 0.00 14.30
CA ASN A 6 2.67 0.43 13.06
C ASN A 6 1.63 1.16 12.22
N ASN A 7 1.79 2.49 12.12
CA ASN A 7 0.86 3.32 11.37
C ASN A 7 1.37 3.58 9.95
N PHE A 8 0.47 3.41 8.99
CA PHE A 8 0.63 3.78 7.59
C PHE A 8 -0.62 4.51 7.13
N SER A 9 -0.49 5.59 6.37
CA SER A 9 -1.63 6.38 5.93
C SER A 9 -1.68 6.49 4.41
N LEU A 10 -2.88 6.43 3.87
CA LEU A 10 -3.17 6.80 2.49
C LEU A 10 -3.97 8.10 2.52
N LYS A 11 -3.47 9.12 1.84
CA LYS A 11 -4.19 10.37 1.61
C LYS A 11 -5.17 10.14 0.45
N MET A 12 -6.47 10.21 0.73
CA MET A 12 -7.54 9.83 -0.19
C MET A 12 -8.60 10.93 -0.24
N ILE A 13 -8.19 12.16 -0.59
CA ILE A 13 -9.07 13.34 -0.52
C ILE A 13 -10.33 13.14 -1.37
N GLY A 14 -11.50 13.32 -0.74
CA GLY A 14 -12.80 13.15 -1.38
C GLY A 14 -13.20 11.69 -1.60
N MET A 15 -12.45 10.72 -1.08
CA MET A 15 -12.83 9.31 -1.03
C MET A 15 -13.30 8.96 0.38
N THR A 16 -14.34 8.14 0.48
CA THR A 16 -14.98 7.79 1.75
C THR A 16 -15.23 6.28 1.83
N ASN A 17 -15.65 5.78 3.00
CA ASN A 17 -16.01 4.39 3.21
C ASN A 17 -14.86 3.44 2.82
N VAL A 18 -13.65 3.79 3.24
CA VAL A 18 -12.44 3.04 2.87
C VAL A 18 -12.40 1.73 3.65
N VAL A 19 -12.37 0.62 2.91
CA VAL A 19 -12.28 -0.73 3.47
C VAL A 19 -11.08 -1.43 2.88
N PHE A 20 -10.27 -2.05 3.74
CA PHE A 20 -9.21 -2.96 3.34
C PHE A 20 -9.41 -4.33 3.98
N ASN A 21 -9.64 -5.35 3.14
CA ASN A 21 -9.81 -6.71 3.61
C ASN A 21 -8.50 -7.49 3.42
N VAL A 22 -7.80 -7.76 4.52
CA VAL A 22 -6.56 -8.57 4.48
C VAL A 22 -6.90 -10.01 4.13
N THR A 23 -6.31 -10.53 3.05
CA THR A 23 -6.55 -11.89 2.55
C THR A 23 -5.41 -12.84 2.92
N ASP A 24 -4.18 -12.34 3.03
CA ASP A 24 -3.01 -13.12 3.42
C ASP A 24 -1.91 -12.20 4.00
N HIS A 25 -0.98 -12.75 4.78
CA HIS A 25 0.14 -11.99 5.34
C HIS A 25 1.37 -12.86 5.56
N TYR A 26 2.52 -12.20 5.66
CA TYR A 26 3.76 -12.83 6.06
C TYR A 26 4.51 -11.96 7.06
N ILE A 27 5.02 -12.60 8.10
CA ILE A 27 5.86 -11.96 9.11
C ILE A 27 7.04 -12.88 9.43
N THR A 28 8.20 -12.27 9.71
CA THR A 28 9.41 -13.01 10.07
C THR A 28 9.15 -14.02 11.19
N SER A 29 9.67 -15.25 11.03
CA SER A 29 9.45 -16.33 11.98
C SER A 29 9.79 -15.96 13.42
N GLY A 30 8.95 -16.48 14.32
CA GLY A 30 8.92 -16.13 15.74
C GLY A 30 8.25 -14.79 16.03
N GLN A 31 7.88 -14.00 15.00
CA GLN A 31 7.20 -12.73 15.20
C GLN A 31 5.69 -12.80 15.44
N GLY A 32 5.17 -11.88 16.25
CA GLY A 32 3.74 -11.78 16.55
C GLY A 32 3.00 -10.90 15.53
N TRP A 33 1.77 -11.31 15.20
CA TRP A 33 0.84 -10.62 14.32
C TRP A 33 -0.55 -10.62 14.96
N GLU A 34 -1.12 -9.44 15.15
CA GLU A 34 -2.46 -9.24 15.73
C GLU A 34 -3.45 -8.62 14.72
N GLY A 35 -3.02 -8.45 13.47
CA GLY A 35 -3.87 -7.98 12.37
C GLY A 35 -3.72 -6.50 12.03
N VAL A 36 -4.66 -6.05 11.21
CA VAL A 36 -4.72 -4.71 10.62
C VAL A 36 -6.09 -4.13 10.89
N THR A 37 -6.14 -2.90 11.40
CA THR A 37 -7.37 -2.10 11.47
C THR A 37 -7.21 -0.89 10.57
N VAL A 38 -8.27 -0.53 9.84
CA VAL A 38 -8.32 0.69 9.03
C VAL A 38 -9.36 1.62 9.61
N SER A 39 -8.98 2.89 9.77
CA SER A 39 -9.87 3.99 10.10
C SER A 39 -9.74 5.08 9.04
N ASP A 40 -10.84 5.63 8.56
CA ASP A 40 -10.87 6.72 7.60
C ASP A 40 -11.48 8.02 8.16
N ASP A 41 -11.08 9.13 7.54
CA ASP A 41 -11.56 10.49 7.80
C ASP A 41 -11.58 11.29 6.50
N SER A 42 -11.78 12.62 6.59
CA SER A 42 -11.83 13.49 5.41
C SER A 42 -10.51 13.60 4.64
N GLU A 43 -9.38 13.22 5.23
CA GLU A 43 -8.06 13.30 4.62
C GLU A 43 -7.61 11.98 3.98
N GLY A 44 -8.19 10.86 4.39
CA GLY A 44 -7.97 9.54 3.81
C GLY A 44 -8.14 8.45 4.84
N CYS A 45 -7.22 7.47 4.87
CA CYS A 45 -7.28 6.39 5.85
C CYS A 45 -5.92 6.11 6.52
N THR A 46 -5.98 5.59 7.74
CA THR A 46 -4.82 5.09 8.49
C THR A 46 -4.99 3.61 8.79
N PHE A 47 -3.97 2.85 8.43
CA PHE A 47 -3.77 1.45 8.78
C PHE A 47 -2.99 1.38 10.09
N LEU A 48 -3.60 0.77 11.11
CA LEU A 48 -2.92 0.33 12.32
C LEU A 48 -2.59 -1.15 12.18
N VAL A 49 -1.32 -1.46 11.95
CA VAL A 49 -0.83 -2.85 11.90
C VAL A 49 -0.18 -3.21 13.23
N ARG A 50 -0.74 -4.19 13.94
CA ARG A 50 -0.21 -4.65 15.22
C ARG A 50 0.68 -5.87 15.00
N ALA A 51 1.99 -5.63 14.93
CA ALA A 51 2.96 -6.64 14.51
C ALA A 51 4.37 -6.39 15.08
N GLY A 52 5.18 -7.44 15.11
CA GLY A 52 6.61 -7.38 15.40
C GLY A 52 7.41 -6.62 14.32
N ARG A 53 8.65 -6.21 14.66
CA ARG A 53 9.57 -5.50 13.74
C ARG A 53 10.91 -6.21 13.68
N LYS A 54 11.00 -7.25 12.86
CA LYS A 54 12.26 -7.94 12.57
C LYS A 54 12.36 -8.14 11.06
N GLY A 55 13.28 -7.43 10.44
CA GLY A 55 13.54 -7.54 9.01
C GLY A 55 14.06 -8.94 8.65
N SER A 56 13.49 -9.55 7.61
CA SER A 56 14.03 -10.77 6.99
C SER A 56 13.93 -10.70 5.47
N SER A 57 14.82 -11.43 4.80
CA SER A 57 14.75 -11.67 3.34
C SER A 57 13.49 -12.44 2.99
N ASP A 58 13.10 -13.43 3.80
CA ASP A 58 11.94 -14.28 3.51
C ASP A 58 10.64 -13.47 3.39
N THR A 59 10.45 -12.45 4.24
CA THR A 59 9.31 -11.52 4.13
C THR A 59 9.40 -10.69 2.84
N ALA A 60 10.60 -10.27 2.44
CA ALA A 60 10.80 -9.53 1.19
C ALA A 60 10.54 -10.42 -0.03
N ASP A 61 11.02 -11.66 -0.03
CA ASP A 61 10.78 -12.64 -1.08
C ASP A 61 9.28 -12.95 -1.21
N TRP A 62 8.58 -13.11 -0.09
CA TRP A 62 7.11 -13.25 -0.08
C TRP A 62 6.43 -12.05 -0.74
N PHE A 63 6.81 -10.82 -0.37
CA PHE A 63 6.27 -9.59 -0.97
C PHE A 63 6.53 -9.55 -2.48
N ASN A 64 7.78 -9.76 -2.89
CA ASN A 64 8.21 -9.75 -4.29
C ASN A 64 7.45 -10.79 -5.13
N ASN A 65 7.21 -11.97 -4.56
CA ASN A 65 6.43 -13.02 -5.21
C ASN A 65 4.95 -12.62 -5.38
N LYS A 66 4.34 -11.97 -4.38
CA LYS A 66 2.93 -11.52 -4.47
C LYS A 66 2.72 -10.42 -5.53
N ILE A 67 3.75 -9.64 -5.84
CA ILE A 67 3.69 -8.59 -6.86
C ILE A 67 4.35 -8.98 -8.19
N ALA A 68 4.77 -10.24 -8.36
CA ALA A 68 5.48 -10.68 -9.55
C ALA A 68 4.67 -10.36 -10.83
N GLY A 69 5.32 -9.66 -11.78
CA GLY A 69 4.68 -9.17 -13.01
C GLY A 69 4.03 -7.78 -12.89
N GLY A 70 3.90 -7.24 -11.68
CA GLY A 70 3.41 -5.89 -11.41
C GLY A 70 4.52 -4.94 -10.96
N ASN A 71 4.18 -4.01 -10.06
CA ASN A 71 5.12 -2.99 -9.58
C ASN A 71 4.88 -2.62 -8.11
N ALA A 72 5.83 -1.88 -7.54
CA ALA A 72 5.75 -1.32 -6.19
C ALA A 72 6.30 0.11 -6.14
N ILE A 73 5.88 0.83 -5.11
CA ILE A 73 6.43 2.11 -4.68
C ILE A 73 6.79 2.03 -3.21
N ALA A 74 7.74 2.86 -2.79
CA ALA A 74 8.14 2.90 -1.39
C ALA A 74 8.62 4.25 -0.92
N CYS A 75 8.38 4.49 0.36
CA CYS A 75 8.85 5.67 1.05
C CYS A 75 10.34 5.56 1.39
N ASP A 76 11.04 6.70 1.39
CA ASP A 76 12.43 6.86 1.85
C ASP A 76 13.42 5.80 1.31
N THR A 77 13.31 5.46 0.03
CA THR A 77 14.22 4.54 -0.68
C THR A 77 14.23 4.84 -2.19
N PHE A 78 15.33 4.49 -2.85
CA PHE A 78 15.49 4.51 -4.32
C PHE A 78 15.45 3.10 -4.91
N ALA A 79 15.34 2.08 -4.07
CA ALA A 79 15.28 0.69 -4.50
C ALA A 79 13.91 0.38 -5.10
N THR A 80 13.90 -0.33 -6.23
CA THR A 80 12.66 -0.76 -6.90
C THR A 80 11.93 -1.87 -6.15
N LEU A 81 12.67 -2.71 -5.41
CA LEU A 81 12.14 -3.80 -4.60
C LEU A 81 12.86 -3.88 -3.24
N PRO A 82 12.18 -4.34 -2.18
CA PRO A 82 12.80 -4.54 -0.88
C PRO A 82 13.67 -5.81 -0.88
N SER A 83 14.77 -5.75 -0.12
CA SER A 83 15.61 -6.91 0.18
C SER A 83 15.37 -7.49 1.58
N LYS A 84 14.78 -6.70 2.49
CA LYS A 84 14.34 -7.15 3.82
C LYS A 84 13.09 -6.39 4.26
N LEU A 85 12.12 -7.11 4.81
CA LEU A 85 10.88 -6.54 5.35
C LEU A 85 10.58 -7.09 6.74
N ASN A 86 9.93 -6.28 7.57
CA ASN A 86 9.48 -6.67 8.91
C ASN A 86 8.25 -7.60 8.81
N PHE A 87 7.27 -7.16 8.04
CA PHE A 87 6.03 -7.87 7.70
C PHE A 87 5.51 -7.34 6.37
N ALA A 88 4.66 -8.14 5.72
CA ALA A 88 3.90 -7.78 4.54
C ALA A 88 2.50 -8.38 4.62
N PHE A 89 1.52 -7.74 4.01
CA PHE A 89 0.16 -8.26 3.91
C PHE A 89 -0.44 -7.88 2.56
N ILE A 90 -1.31 -8.74 2.06
CA ILE A 90 -2.06 -8.55 0.82
C ILE A 90 -3.54 -8.48 1.16
N GLY A 91 -4.27 -7.69 0.40
CA GLY A 91 -5.71 -7.57 0.58
C GLY A 91 -6.37 -6.83 -0.57
N ASP A 92 -7.67 -6.65 -0.39
CA ASP A 92 -8.53 -5.96 -1.33
C ASP A 92 -8.89 -4.58 -0.77
N LEU A 93 -8.69 -3.54 -1.57
CA LEU A 93 -8.99 -2.15 -1.23
C LEU A 93 -10.28 -1.74 -1.94
N SER A 94 -11.22 -1.16 -1.18
CA SER A 94 -12.40 -0.52 -1.74
C SER A 94 -12.70 0.81 -1.06
N PHE A 95 -13.31 1.72 -1.78
CA PHE A 95 -13.72 3.04 -1.31
C PHE A 95 -14.83 3.59 -2.21
N GLU A 96 -15.47 4.67 -1.77
CA GLU A 96 -16.48 5.40 -2.53
C GLU A 96 -15.96 6.78 -2.94
N HIS A 97 -16.32 7.21 -4.15
CA HIS A 97 -16.03 8.55 -4.66
C HIS A 97 -17.08 8.96 -5.69
N GLY A 98 -17.62 10.17 -5.57
CA GLY A 98 -18.60 10.70 -6.53
C GLY A 98 -19.90 9.87 -6.64
N GLY A 99 -20.27 9.12 -5.60
CA GLY A 99 -21.44 8.24 -5.60
C GLY A 99 -21.19 6.83 -6.18
N ASN A 100 -19.97 6.56 -6.66
CA ASN A 100 -19.58 5.26 -7.18
C ASN A 100 -18.67 4.53 -6.19
N LYS A 101 -18.73 3.19 -6.19
CA LYS A 101 -17.83 2.34 -5.41
C LYS A 101 -16.73 1.78 -6.31
N TYR A 102 -15.49 1.87 -5.83
CA TYR A 102 -14.29 1.37 -6.50
C TYR A 102 -13.75 0.18 -5.71
N SER A 103 -13.31 -0.88 -6.39
CA SER A 103 -12.76 -2.07 -5.75
C SER A 103 -11.60 -2.66 -6.55
N GLY A 104 -10.45 -2.82 -5.89
CA GLY A 104 -9.24 -3.39 -6.45
C GLY A 104 -8.68 -4.48 -5.56
N THR A 105 -8.16 -5.53 -6.19
CA THR A 105 -7.65 -6.72 -5.50
C THR A 105 -6.13 -6.77 -5.51
N ASP A 106 -5.57 -7.68 -4.70
CA ASP A 106 -4.13 -7.99 -4.71
C ASP A 106 -3.22 -6.78 -4.40
N ILE A 107 -3.70 -5.87 -3.55
CA ILE A 107 -2.90 -4.74 -3.04
C ILE A 107 -2.02 -5.26 -1.91
N VAL A 108 -0.70 -5.13 -2.06
CA VAL A 108 0.29 -5.61 -1.10
C VAL A 108 0.90 -4.40 -0.39
N ILE A 109 0.81 -4.37 0.93
CA ILE A 109 1.41 -3.33 1.78
C ILE A 109 2.42 -3.99 2.71
N ALA A 110 3.57 -3.36 2.89
CA ALA A 110 4.61 -3.88 3.77
C ALA A 110 5.37 -2.79 4.51
N GLN A 111 5.95 -3.19 5.64
CA GLN A 111 6.89 -2.34 6.37
C GLN A 111 8.30 -2.90 6.25
N GLY A 112 9.22 -2.06 5.83
CA GLY A 112 10.65 -2.33 5.83
C GLY A 112 11.39 -1.53 6.90
N HIS A 113 12.69 -1.45 6.71
CA HIS A 113 13.56 -0.49 7.37
C HIS A 113 14.56 0.02 6.34
N ASN A 114 15.00 1.26 6.48
CA ASN A 114 16.03 1.82 5.62
C ASN A 114 17.35 2.06 6.37
N ALA A 115 18.37 2.50 5.64
CA ALA A 115 19.72 2.74 6.15
C ALA A 115 19.78 3.76 7.29
N ARG A 116 18.75 4.62 7.44
CA ARG A 116 18.62 5.59 8.54
C ARG A 116 17.89 5.02 9.76
N SER A 117 17.67 3.71 9.81
CA SER A 117 16.89 3.03 10.85
C SER A 117 15.44 3.52 10.97
N ARG A 118 14.90 4.15 9.92
CA ARG A 118 13.48 4.51 9.84
C ARG A 118 12.70 3.34 9.27
N ASN A 119 11.48 3.14 9.77
CA ASN A 119 10.57 2.14 9.20
C ASN A 119 9.92 2.79 7.98
N ASN A 120 10.32 2.34 6.78
CA ASN A 120 9.67 2.75 5.56
C ASN A 120 8.52 1.81 5.21
N TRP A 121 7.64 2.30 4.36
CA TRP A 121 6.48 1.55 3.89
C TRP A 121 6.55 1.35 2.39
N TRP A 122 6.11 0.18 1.97
CA TRP A 122 6.04 -0.29 0.60
C TRP A 122 4.57 -0.56 0.27
N LEU A 123 4.19 -0.24 -0.95
CA LEU A 123 2.89 -0.54 -1.52
C LEU A 123 3.11 -1.05 -2.94
N GLY A 124 2.52 -2.19 -3.27
CA GLY A 124 2.63 -2.78 -4.59
C GLY A 124 1.42 -3.62 -4.93
N GLY A 125 1.45 -4.23 -6.10
CA GLY A 125 0.39 -5.12 -6.54
C GLY A 125 0.76 -5.78 -7.87
N LYS A 126 0.30 -6.99 -8.08
CA LYS A 126 0.57 -7.74 -9.32
C LYS A 126 -0.02 -7.07 -10.58
N HIS A 127 -1.02 -6.22 -10.39
CA HIS A 127 -1.69 -5.46 -11.45
C HIS A 127 -1.27 -3.99 -11.49
N MET A 128 -0.29 -3.59 -10.66
CA MET A 128 0.23 -2.23 -10.67
C MET A 128 1.21 -2.04 -11.81
N SER A 129 1.09 -0.90 -12.48
CA SER A 129 1.95 -0.51 -13.59
C SER A 129 2.33 0.97 -13.48
N LYS A 130 3.49 1.30 -14.03
CA LYS A 130 4.03 2.65 -13.97
C LYS A 130 3.27 3.56 -14.91
N ILE A 131 2.73 4.66 -14.38
CA ILE A 131 2.01 5.66 -15.16
C ILE A 131 2.98 6.76 -15.62
N ALA A 132 3.75 7.34 -14.69
CA ALA A 132 4.74 8.38 -15.00
C ALA A 132 5.81 8.49 -13.90
N ASP A 133 7.00 8.95 -14.28
CA ASP A 133 7.94 9.62 -13.36
C ASP A 133 7.70 11.13 -13.50
N LEU A 134 7.14 11.77 -12.48
CA LEU A 134 6.85 13.20 -12.53
C LEU A 134 8.02 14.01 -11.95
N PRO A 135 8.43 15.14 -12.56
CA PRO A 135 9.44 16.00 -11.97
C PRO A 135 8.88 16.75 -10.75
N LEU A 136 9.64 16.65 -9.64
CA LEU A 136 9.53 17.35 -8.35
C LEU A 136 8.15 17.26 -7.65
N ASP A 137 8.18 16.72 -6.42
CA ASP A 137 7.10 16.51 -5.44
C ASP A 137 6.36 15.16 -5.45
N ILE A 138 6.43 14.38 -6.53
CA ILE A 138 6.00 12.97 -6.56
C ILE A 138 7.15 12.13 -7.14
N TYR A 139 7.72 11.24 -6.34
CA TYR A 139 8.87 10.43 -6.72
C TYR A 139 8.45 9.32 -7.70
N GLU A 140 7.29 8.68 -7.47
CA GLU A 140 6.77 7.59 -8.28
C GLU A 140 5.23 7.62 -8.28
N LEU A 141 4.62 7.43 -9.47
CA LEU A 141 3.18 7.28 -9.64
C LEU A 141 2.88 5.96 -10.37
N GLN A 142 2.25 5.04 -9.66
CA GLN A 142 1.77 3.76 -10.20
C GLN A 142 0.25 3.80 -10.31
N GLY A 143 -0.30 2.97 -11.19
CA GLY A 143 -1.73 2.81 -11.39
C GLY A 143 -2.13 1.35 -11.43
N GLN A 144 -3.31 1.06 -10.92
CA GLN A 144 -3.97 -0.23 -11.05
C GLN A 144 -5.44 -0.03 -11.39
N LYS A 145 -5.98 -0.90 -12.23
CA LYS A 145 -7.40 -0.90 -12.57
C LYS A 145 -8.24 -1.38 -11.40
N PHE A 146 -9.28 -0.62 -11.09
CA PHE A 146 -10.30 -0.96 -10.10
C PHE A 146 -11.64 -1.10 -10.83
N ASN A 147 -12.46 -2.03 -10.36
CA ASN A 147 -13.85 -2.14 -10.81
C ASN A 147 -14.66 -1.00 -10.22
N GLU A 148 -15.42 -0.29 -11.05
CA GLU A 148 -16.38 0.72 -10.63
C GLU A 148 -17.81 0.16 -10.68
N SER A 149 -18.54 0.27 -9.58
CA SER A 149 -19.97 -0.05 -9.53
C SER A 149 -20.76 1.23 -9.22
N GLY A 150 -21.58 1.67 -10.17
CA GLY A 150 -22.46 2.84 -10.03
C GLY A 150 -22.85 3.54 -11.35
N GLY A 151 -22.04 3.43 -12.42
CA GLY A 151 -22.22 4.20 -13.67
C GLY A 151 -22.28 3.38 -14.97
N GLY A 152 -22.60 2.09 -14.92
CA GLY A 152 -22.27 1.13 -15.98
C GLY A 152 -20.87 0.57 -15.75
N PHE A 153 -20.60 -0.68 -16.09
CA PHE A 153 -19.32 -1.34 -15.80
C PHE A 153 -18.18 -0.65 -16.55
N VAL A 154 -17.49 0.27 -15.88
CA VAL A 154 -16.28 0.93 -16.36
C VAL A 154 -15.15 0.57 -15.39
N GLU A 155 -13.96 0.29 -15.91
CA GLU A 155 -12.77 0.19 -15.08
C GLU A 155 -12.25 1.60 -14.84
N ALA A 156 -11.76 1.91 -13.63
CA ALA A 156 -11.06 3.18 -13.38
C ALA A 156 -9.60 2.90 -13.03
N ILE A 157 -8.70 3.80 -13.43
CA ILE A 157 -7.29 3.70 -13.02
C ILE A 157 -7.15 4.41 -11.68
N VAL A 158 -6.97 3.64 -10.61
CA VAL A 158 -6.62 4.16 -9.29
C VAL A 158 -5.11 4.31 -9.22
N THR A 159 -4.65 5.51 -8.87
CA THR A 159 -3.23 5.84 -8.80
C THR A 159 -2.72 5.84 -7.36
N PHE A 160 -1.48 5.41 -7.17
CA PHE A 160 -0.76 5.42 -5.91
C PHE A 160 0.53 6.22 -6.08
N GLY A 161 0.73 7.21 -5.21
CA GLY A 161 1.84 8.15 -5.30
C GLY A 161 2.67 8.21 -4.02
N VAL A 162 3.99 8.26 -4.19
CA VAL A 162 4.94 8.57 -3.11
C VAL A 162 5.55 9.94 -3.36
N LYS A 163 5.66 10.77 -2.33
CA LYS A 163 6.38 12.05 -2.36
C LYS A 163 7.76 11.96 -1.71
N THR A 164 8.66 12.85 -2.11
CA THR A 164 9.98 13.02 -1.46
C THR A 164 9.81 13.26 0.04
N GLY A 165 10.60 12.57 0.86
CA GLY A 165 10.53 12.67 2.32
C GLY A 165 9.38 11.89 2.95
N CYS A 166 8.59 11.12 2.18
CA CYS A 166 7.65 10.17 2.76
C CYS A 166 8.38 9.21 3.72
N VAL A 167 7.75 8.91 4.86
CA VAL A 167 8.14 7.79 5.73
C VAL A 167 7.02 6.76 5.81
N SER A 168 5.77 7.21 6.01
CA SER A 168 4.62 6.35 6.28
C SER A 168 3.30 6.87 5.71
N ASN A 169 3.34 7.73 4.67
CA ASN A 169 2.14 8.27 4.04
C ASN A 169 2.27 8.33 2.51
N MET A 170 1.31 7.71 1.80
CA MET A 170 1.22 7.77 0.34
C MET A 170 -0.08 8.45 -0.08
N SER A 171 -0.23 8.81 -1.34
CA SER A 171 -1.47 9.39 -1.87
C SER A 171 -2.19 8.41 -2.79
N VAL A 172 -3.52 8.49 -2.81
CA VAL A 172 -4.38 7.77 -3.75
C VAL A 172 -5.18 8.77 -4.58
N GLY A 173 -5.30 8.51 -5.88
CA GLY A 173 -6.12 9.29 -6.81
C GLY A 173 -6.90 8.38 -7.76
N ILE A 174 -7.80 8.97 -8.54
CA ILE A 174 -8.52 8.29 -9.62
C ILE A 174 -8.27 9.06 -10.91
N LEU A 175 -7.86 8.36 -11.96
CA LEU A 175 -7.86 8.87 -13.32
C LEU A 175 -9.10 8.32 -14.01
N GLY A 176 -10.02 9.22 -14.38
CA GLY A 176 -11.18 8.88 -15.20
C GLY A 176 -10.74 8.46 -16.60
N ILE A 177 -11.46 7.49 -17.18
CA ILE A 177 -11.32 7.08 -18.58
C ILE A 177 -12.39 7.80 -19.41
#